data_AF-A0AAJ3AWD9-F1
#
_entry.id   AF-A0AAJ3AWD9-F1
#
_cell.length_a   1.000
_cell.length_b   1.000
_cell.length_c   1.000
_cell.angle_alpha   90.00
_cell.angle_beta   90.00
_cell.angle_gamma   90.00
#
_symmetry.space_group_name_H-M   'P 1'
#
loop_
_entity.id
_entity.type
_entity.pdbx_description
1 polymer ?
#
loop_
_entity_poly.entity_id
_entity_poly.type
_entity_poly.pdbx_seq_one_letter_code
_entity_poly.pdbx_strand_id
1 'polypeptide(L)'
;MTVLKAPKPGDLFYIPALNANDEPGFVIARYIELIPPALGHLIEVFAHFYTQIPASIEEVDMSRRLFRPIFCSMRFSGIPRWKILFSDPGYKKSDSHYDKIQFAFERRIWMGGTSHPATAEQLSGIEPSICWRMDHIVFRVIAHLRGAIEENACMEHFDLPEDLRVDSSVALDRVNKVAHSMQLLFKSK
;
A
#
# COMPACT_ATOMS: atom_id res chain seq x y z
N MET A 1 10.08 -1.63 -17.33
CA MET A 1 9.71 -1.05 -16.02
C MET A 1 10.05 0.42 -15.99
N THR A 2 9.18 1.27 -15.45
CA THR A 2 9.38 2.73 -15.38
C THR A 2 9.30 3.22 -13.94
N VAL A 3 9.93 4.36 -13.63
CA VAL A 3 9.86 4.95 -12.28
C VAL A 3 8.43 5.40 -11.98
N LEU A 4 7.93 5.12 -10.78
CA LEU A 4 6.62 5.55 -10.30
C LEU A 4 6.63 7.09 -10.09
N LYS A 5 6.21 7.82 -11.13
CA LYS A 5 6.14 9.29 -11.14
C LYS A 5 4.76 9.81 -11.51
N ALA A 6 4.12 9.21 -12.50
CA ALA A 6 2.79 9.58 -12.99
C ALA A 6 2.01 8.32 -13.33
N PRO A 7 1.62 7.52 -12.30
CA PRO A 7 0.89 6.28 -12.55
C PRO A 7 -0.48 6.56 -13.17
N LYS A 8 -0.91 5.62 -14.00
CA LYS A 8 -2.25 5.55 -14.59
C LYS A 8 -3.07 4.47 -13.87
N PRO A 9 -4.39 4.64 -13.77
CA PRO A 9 -5.26 3.59 -13.20
C PRO A 9 -4.92 2.22 -13.80
N GLY A 10 -4.73 1.21 -12.95
CA GLY A 10 -4.33 -0.14 -13.36
C GLY A 10 -2.81 -0.39 -13.39
N ASP A 11 -1.98 0.64 -13.21
CA ASP A 11 -0.53 0.42 -13.07
C ASP A 11 -0.24 -0.37 -11.79
N LEU A 12 0.56 -1.43 -11.94
CA LEU A 12 1.05 -2.29 -10.88
C LEU A 12 2.49 -1.93 -10.54
N PHE A 13 2.77 -1.65 -9.26
CA PHE A 13 4.10 -1.28 -8.79
C PHE A 13 4.47 -2.08 -7.54
N TYR A 14 5.77 -2.22 -7.29
CA TYR A 14 6.25 -2.96 -6.12
C TYR A 14 6.30 -2.08 -4.87
N ILE A 15 6.10 -2.71 -3.71
CA ILE A 15 6.39 -2.15 -2.39
C ILE A 15 7.42 -3.08 -1.72
N PRO A 16 8.63 -2.60 -1.40
CA PRO A 16 9.62 -3.40 -0.66
C PRO A 16 9.03 -3.93 0.64
N ALA A 17 9.40 -5.14 1.04
CA ALA A 17 8.88 -5.76 2.25
C ALA A 17 9.78 -6.88 2.76
N LEU A 18 9.54 -7.25 4.01
CA LEU A 18 10.07 -8.46 4.64
C LEU A 18 8.89 -9.33 5.05
N ASN A 19 9.01 -10.64 4.85
CA ASN A 19 7.99 -11.58 5.31
C ASN A 19 8.17 -11.91 6.81
N ALA A 20 7.34 -12.84 7.32
CA ALA A 20 7.38 -13.29 8.70
C ALA A 20 8.75 -13.84 9.16
N ASN A 21 9.57 -14.32 8.22
CA ASN A 21 10.90 -14.90 8.46
C ASN A 21 12.04 -13.90 8.21
N ASP A 22 11.73 -12.60 8.09
CA ASP A 22 12.69 -11.54 7.74
C ASP A 22 13.40 -11.76 6.38
N GLU A 23 12.78 -12.52 5.47
CA GLU A 23 13.29 -12.68 4.10
C GLU A 23 12.94 -11.44 3.25
N PRO A 24 13.92 -10.85 2.53
CA PRO A 24 13.69 -9.68 1.70
C PRO A 24 12.93 -10.01 0.42
N GLY A 25 11.93 -9.18 0.11
CA GLY A 25 11.14 -9.29 -1.11
C GLY A 25 10.24 -8.07 -1.29
N PHE A 26 9.08 -8.28 -1.90
CA PHE A 26 8.13 -7.23 -2.15
C PHE A 26 6.70 -7.77 -2.26
N VAL A 27 5.74 -6.87 -2.10
CA VAL A 27 4.35 -7.08 -2.51
C VAL A 27 4.05 -6.18 -3.71
N ILE A 28 2.97 -6.48 -4.42
CA ILE A 28 2.52 -5.67 -5.56
C ILE A 28 1.31 -4.86 -5.14
N ALA A 29 1.25 -3.61 -5.58
CA ALA A 29 0.15 -2.70 -5.37
C ALA A 29 -0.38 -2.19 -6.71
N ARG A 30 -1.69 -1.93 -6.78
CA ARG A 30 -2.36 -1.34 -7.94
C ARG A 30 -2.71 0.11 -7.64
N TYR A 31 -2.40 0.99 -8.57
CA TYR A 31 -2.87 2.36 -8.54
C TYR A 31 -4.31 2.46 -9.03
N ILE A 32 -5.18 3.09 -8.24
CA ILE A 32 -6.59 3.28 -8.57
C ILE A 32 -6.80 4.65 -9.21
N GLU A 33 -6.57 5.73 -8.47
CA GLU A 33 -6.68 7.10 -8.98
C GLU A 33 -6.12 8.14 -7.98
N LEU A 34 -6.09 9.41 -8.37
CA LEU A 34 -5.91 10.54 -7.47
C LEU A 34 -7.29 11.07 -7.07
N ILE A 35 -7.60 11.11 -5.77
CA ILE A 35 -8.92 11.55 -5.30
C ILE A 35 -8.98 13.10 -5.20
N PRO A 36 -9.87 13.78 -5.92
CA PRO A 36 -10.06 15.23 -5.82
C PRO A 36 -10.61 15.67 -4.45
N PRO A 37 -10.31 16.90 -3.96
CA PRO A 37 -9.41 17.90 -4.54
C PRO A 37 -7.93 17.66 -4.16
N ALA A 38 -7.45 16.41 -4.21
CA ALA A 38 -6.13 15.92 -3.81
C ALA A 38 -6.01 15.39 -2.37
N LEU A 39 -7.00 14.59 -1.93
CA LEU A 39 -6.92 13.83 -0.67
C LEU A 39 -5.70 12.89 -0.64
N GLY A 40 -5.35 12.33 -1.81
CA GLY A 40 -4.19 11.47 -2.01
C GLY A 40 -4.40 10.53 -3.18
N HIS A 41 -3.34 9.79 -3.49
CA HIS A 41 -3.37 8.70 -4.45
C HIS A 41 -3.98 7.46 -3.78
N LEU A 42 -5.10 6.99 -4.29
CA LEU A 42 -5.74 5.77 -3.82
C LEU A 42 -5.04 4.57 -4.45
N ILE A 43 -4.61 3.64 -3.61
CA ILE A 43 -3.97 2.38 -4.01
C ILE A 43 -4.60 1.23 -3.25
N GLU A 44 -4.44 0.02 -3.79
CA GLU A 44 -4.62 -1.22 -3.02
C GLU A 44 -3.35 -2.06 -3.09
N VAL A 45 -3.13 -2.86 -2.05
CA VAL A 45 -1.93 -3.68 -1.92
C VAL A 45 -2.37 -5.14 -1.83
N PHE A 46 -1.76 -6.01 -2.62
CA PHE A 46 -2.11 -7.43 -2.68
C PHE A 46 -1.31 -8.27 -1.69
N ALA A 47 -1.88 -9.38 -1.24
CA ALA A 47 -1.34 -10.18 -0.14
C ALA A 47 -0.17 -11.08 -0.53
N HIS A 48 0.01 -11.38 -1.82
CA HIS A 48 1.07 -12.27 -2.26
C HIS A 48 2.45 -11.61 -2.11
N PHE A 49 3.38 -12.33 -1.48
CA PHE A 49 4.75 -11.91 -1.28
C PHE A 49 5.67 -12.55 -2.31
N TYR A 50 6.49 -11.74 -2.97
CA TYR A 50 7.36 -12.15 -4.06
C TYR A 50 8.83 -11.96 -3.68
N THR A 51 9.64 -12.97 -3.99
CA THR A 51 11.11 -12.89 -3.98
C THR A 51 11.69 -12.81 -5.39
N GLN A 52 10.88 -13.11 -6.40
CA GLN A 52 11.22 -13.05 -7.82
C GLN A 52 10.21 -12.18 -8.56
N ILE A 53 10.68 -11.47 -9.59
CA ILE A 53 9.83 -10.62 -10.43
C ILE A 53 8.97 -11.53 -11.31
N PRO A 54 7.63 -11.44 -11.26
CA PRO A 54 6.75 -12.14 -12.19
C PRO A 54 7.14 -11.86 -13.64
N ALA A 55 6.96 -12.84 -14.53
CA ALA A 55 7.30 -12.69 -15.94
C ALA A 55 6.26 -11.85 -16.70
N SER A 56 5.00 -11.89 -16.25
CA SER A 56 3.88 -11.16 -16.85
C SER A 56 2.85 -10.72 -15.80
N ILE A 57 1.85 -9.95 -16.24
CA ILE A 57 0.76 -9.49 -15.35
C ILE A 57 -0.16 -10.64 -14.92
N GLU A 58 -0.31 -11.67 -15.76
CA GLU A 58 -1.13 -12.85 -15.47
C GLU A 58 -0.58 -13.69 -14.32
N GLU A 59 0.72 -13.57 -14.04
CA GLU A 59 1.39 -14.22 -12.90
C GLU A 59 1.26 -13.40 -11.60
N VAL A 60 0.65 -12.20 -11.65
CA VAL A 60 0.40 -11.39 -10.46
C VAL A 60 -0.88 -11.87 -9.77
N ASP A 61 -0.75 -12.42 -8.57
CA ASP A 61 -1.88 -12.71 -7.69
C ASP A 61 -2.50 -11.42 -7.15
N MET A 62 -3.65 -11.05 -7.73
CA MET A 62 -4.50 -9.93 -7.32
C MET A 62 -5.79 -10.40 -6.62
N SER A 63 -5.88 -11.69 -6.25
CA SER A 63 -7.10 -12.30 -5.73
C SER A 63 -7.48 -11.80 -4.33
N ARG A 64 -6.49 -11.40 -3.53
CA ARG A 64 -6.68 -10.94 -2.16
C ARG A 64 -5.82 -9.72 -1.85
N ARG A 65 -6.41 -8.75 -1.17
CA ARG A 65 -5.71 -7.59 -0.63
C ARG A 65 -5.01 -7.94 0.68
N LEU A 66 -3.85 -7.33 0.92
CA LEU A 66 -3.17 -7.42 2.21
C LEU A 66 -3.93 -6.64 3.30
N PHE A 67 -4.47 -5.49 2.93
CA PHE A 67 -5.30 -4.63 3.77
C PHE A 67 -6.22 -3.74 2.93
N ARG A 68 -7.12 -3.00 3.58
CA ARG A 68 -8.06 -2.08 2.92
C ARG A 68 -7.32 -1.06 2.06
N PRO A 69 -7.87 -0.60 0.92
CA PRO A 69 -7.25 0.45 0.13
C PRO A 69 -6.91 1.69 0.96
N ILE A 70 -5.81 2.37 0.63
CA ILE A 70 -5.29 3.52 1.38
C ILE A 70 -5.00 4.70 0.46
N PHE A 71 -4.97 5.91 1.05
CA PHE A 71 -4.38 7.06 0.39
C PHE A 71 -2.88 7.12 0.63
N CYS A 72 -2.14 7.53 -0.39
CA CYS A 72 -0.72 7.83 -0.26
C CYS A 72 -0.34 9.11 -1.00
N SER A 73 0.80 9.67 -0.61
CA SER A 73 1.29 10.93 -1.17
C SER A 73 1.94 10.77 -2.55
N MET A 74 2.37 9.57 -2.93
CA MET A 74 3.31 9.32 -4.05
C MET A 74 4.60 10.17 -3.98
N ARG A 75 4.94 10.70 -2.80
CA ARG A 75 6.16 11.47 -2.53
C ARG A 75 7.17 10.58 -1.84
N PHE A 76 8.31 10.39 -2.49
CA PHE A 76 9.41 9.59 -1.98
C PHE A 76 10.43 10.51 -1.29
N SER A 77 10.74 10.18 -0.04
CA SER A 77 11.79 10.80 0.78
C SER A 77 12.46 9.69 1.59
N GLY A 78 13.78 9.72 1.72
CA GLY A 78 14.54 8.72 2.49
C GLY A 78 14.65 7.32 1.85
N ILE A 79 13.80 6.98 0.87
CA ILE A 79 13.83 5.71 0.14
C ILE A 79 13.90 5.90 -1.39
N PRO A 80 14.45 4.94 -2.14
CA PRO A 80 14.38 4.93 -3.59
C PRO A 80 12.95 4.99 -4.12
N ARG A 81 12.76 5.67 -5.26
CA ARG A 81 11.49 5.62 -5.99
C ARG A 81 11.21 4.21 -6.48
N TRP A 82 9.98 3.74 -6.25
CA TRP A 82 9.51 2.45 -6.74
C TRP A 82 9.32 2.47 -8.26
N LYS A 83 9.10 1.29 -8.85
CA LYS A 83 8.88 1.14 -10.30
C LYS A 83 7.52 0.51 -10.57
N ILE A 84 6.91 0.94 -11.67
CA ILE A 84 5.80 0.27 -12.31
C ILE A 84 6.37 -0.98 -13.00
N LEU A 85 5.85 -2.13 -12.60
CA LEU A 85 6.20 -3.44 -13.12
C LEU A 85 5.38 -3.76 -14.36
N PHE A 86 4.07 -3.56 -14.27
CA PHE A 86 3.10 -3.84 -15.31
C PHE A 86 2.05 -2.73 -15.38
N SER A 87 1.40 -2.61 -16.53
CA SER A 87 0.25 -1.72 -16.73
C SER A 87 -0.92 -2.55 -17.22
N ASP A 88 -2.06 -2.44 -16.55
CA ASP A 88 -3.33 -3.00 -17.01
C ASP A 88 -4.16 -1.90 -17.70
N PRO A 89 -4.10 -1.75 -19.04
CA PRO A 89 -4.89 -0.77 -19.76
C PRO A 89 -6.40 -1.09 -19.75
N GLY A 90 -6.77 -2.33 -19.42
CA GLY A 90 -8.16 -2.78 -19.34
C GLY A 90 -8.81 -2.50 -17.99
N TYR A 91 -8.03 -2.05 -17.00
CA TYR A 91 -8.48 -1.82 -15.64
C TYR A 91 -9.69 -0.88 -15.56
N LYS A 92 -10.69 -1.31 -14.79
CA LYS A 92 -11.86 -0.53 -14.41
C LYS A 92 -11.93 -0.45 -12.89
N LYS A 93 -12.44 0.67 -12.36
CA LYS A 93 -12.61 0.86 -10.91
C LYS A 93 -13.47 -0.24 -10.25
N SER A 94 -14.36 -0.89 -11.00
CA SER A 94 -15.13 -2.05 -10.54
C SER A 94 -14.25 -3.23 -10.11
N ASP A 95 -13.08 -3.38 -10.72
CA ASP A 95 -12.12 -4.45 -10.44
C ASP A 95 -11.46 -4.27 -9.06
N SER A 96 -11.66 -3.10 -8.46
CA SER A 96 -11.26 -2.74 -7.11
C SER A 96 -12.45 -2.59 -6.17
N HIS A 97 -13.65 -3.02 -6.56
CA HIS A 97 -14.88 -2.80 -5.78
C HIS A 97 -14.97 -1.37 -5.26
N TYR A 98 -14.68 -0.39 -6.13
CA TYR A 98 -14.47 1.00 -5.75
C TYR A 98 -15.66 1.60 -5.00
N ASP A 99 -16.87 1.19 -5.37
CA ASP A 99 -18.14 1.53 -4.71
C ASP A 99 -18.22 1.11 -3.23
N LYS A 100 -17.36 0.19 -2.79
CA LYS A 100 -17.28 -0.32 -1.42
C LYS A 100 -16.05 0.19 -0.64
N ILE A 101 -15.16 0.95 -1.27
CA ILE A 101 -13.99 1.51 -0.59
C ILE A 101 -14.47 2.63 0.32
N GLN A 102 -14.18 2.51 1.62
CA GLN A 102 -14.65 3.41 2.66
C GLN A 102 -13.49 4.08 3.39
N PHE A 103 -13.64 5.37 3.68
CA PHE A 103 -12.75 6.12 4.56
C PHE A 103 -13.53 6.96 5.55
N ALA A 104 -13.07 6.98 6.80
CA ALA A 104 -13.61 7.83 7.86
C ALA A 104 -13.04 9.24 7.74
N PHE A 105 -13.93 10.23 7.62
CA PHE A 105 -13.64 11.66 7.56
C PHE A 105 -14.46 12.40 8.62
N GLU A 106 -13.85 12.69 9.77
CA GLU A 106 -14.52 13.38 10.88
C GLU A 106 -15.87 12.75 11.25
N ARG A 107 -17.00 13.33 10.78
CA ARG A 107 -18.38 12.85 11.00
C ARG A 107 -19.03 12.30 9.72
N ARG A 108 -18.22 11.84 8.77
CA ARG A 108 -18.65 11.38 7.46
C ARG A 108 -17.91 10.13 7.04
N ILE A 109 -18.57 9.31 6.26
CA ILE A 109 -17.94 8.21 5.53
C ILE A 109 -17.86 8.62 4.07
N TRP A 110 -16.64 8.66 3.54
CA TRP A 110 -16.43 8.68 2.10
C TRP A 110 -16.54 7.26 1.58
N MET A 111 -17.37 7.04 0.57
CA MET A 111 -17.59 5.74 -0.06
C MET A 111 -17.72 5.91 -1.57
N GLY A 112 -16.84 5.25 -2.33
CA GLY A 112 -16.92 5.21 -3.79
C GLY A 112 -16.99 6.57 -4.47
N GLY A 113 -16.30 7.59 -3.95
CA GLY A 113 -16.33 8.94 -4.50
C GLY A 113 -17.40 9.87 -3.93
N THR A 114 -18.24 9.40 -3.00
CA THR A 114 -19.33 10.19 -2.39
C THR A 114 -19.21 10.23 -0.88
N SER A 115 -19.56 11.35 -0.24
CA SER A 115 -19.45 11.50 1.21
C SER A 115 -20.82 11.55 1.87
N HIS A 116 -21.04 10.70 2.87
CA HIS A 116 -22.30 10.56 3.61
C HIS A 116 -22.10 10.91 5.09
N PRO A 117 -23.07 11.54 5.78
CA PRO A 117 -23.02 11.69 7.23
C PRO A 117 -22.95 10.33 7.94
N ALA A 118 -22.24 10.25 9.07
CA ALA A 118 -22.09 9.02 9.84
C ALA A 118 -22.03 9.28 11.35
N THR A 119 -22.45 8.31 12.15
CA THR A 119 -22.27 8.31 13.61
C THR A 119 -20.87 7.83 14.01
N ALA A 120 -20.47 8.07 15.26
CA ALA A 120 -19.18 7.61 15.78
C ALA A 120 -19.04 6.08 15.71
N GLU A 121 -20.12 5.35 15.98
CA GLU A 121 -20.17 3.90 15.92
C GLU A 121 -20.00 3.39 14.49
N GLN A 122 -20.58 4.08 13.50
CA GLN A 122 -20.41 3.73 12.09
C GLN A 122 -18.99 3.99 11.58
N LEU A 123 -18.30 4.97 12.16
CA LEU A 123 -16.92 5.30 11.82
C LEU A 123 -15.92 4.34 12.46
N SER A 124 -16.30 3.70 13.57
CA SER A 124 -15.46 2.73 14.27
C SER A 124 -15.10 1.56 13.36
N GLY A 125 -13.80 1.36 13.14
CA GLY A 125 -13.29 0.27 12.31
C GLY A 125 -13.28 0.53 10.80
N ILE A 126 -13.61 1.75 10.36
CA ILE A 126 -13.37 2.21 8.98
C ILE A 126 -11.94 2.76 8.89
N GLU A 127 -11.29 2.52 7.75
CA GLU A 127 -9.94 3.05 7.48
C GLU A 127 -9.95 4.59 7.64
N PRO A 128 -9.08 5.17 8.48
CA PRO A 128 -9.03 6.62 8.63
C PRO A 128 -8.51 7.27 7.34
N SER A 129 -8.92 8.51 7.09
CA SER A 129 -8.47 9.28 5.92
C SER A 129 -7.02 9.78 6.04
N ILE A 130 -6.06 8.87 6.25
CA ILE A 130 -4.63 9.17 6.36
C ILE A 130 -4.01 9.14 4.97
N CYS A 131 -3.33 10.22 4.60
CA CYS A 131 -2.49 10.25 3.40
C CYS A 131 -1.08 9.76 3.77
N TRP A 132 -0.82 8.47 3.52
CA TRP A 132 0.42 7.80 3.92
C TRP A 132 1.64 8.29 3.13
N ARG A 133 2.78 8.44 3.83
CA ARG A 133 4.08 8.59 3.18
C ARG A 133 4.55 7.24 2.63
N MET A 134 5.31 7.26 1.53
CA MET A 134 5.66 6.04 0.80
C MET A 134 6.50 5.07 1.63
N ASP A 135 7.41 5.59 2.45
CA ASP A 135 8.20 4.82 3.43
C ASP A 135 7.32 4.18 4.50
N HIS A 136 6.33 4.91 5.04
CA HIS A 136 5.42 4.38 6.07
C HIS A 136 4.58 3.19 5.58
N ILE A 137 4.26 3.13 4.29
CA ILE A 137 3.54 1.99 3.70
C ILE A 137 4.38 0.72 3.82
N VAL A 138 5.70 0.81 3.74
CA VAL A 138 6.60 -0.34 3.93
C VAL A 138 6.45 -0.90 5.34
N PHE A 139 6.41 -0.04 6.37
CA PHE A 139 6.17 -0.47 7.75
C PHE A 139 4.83 -1.19 7.89
N ARG A 140 3.76 -0.62 7.31
CA ARG A 140 2.42 -1.24 7.33
C ARG A 140 2.42 -2.61 6.67
N VAL A 141 3.01 -2.73 5.48
CA VAL A 141 3.12 -4.00 4.76
C VAL A 141 3.86 -5.04 5.61
N ILE A 142 5.01 -4.69 6.17
CA ILE A 142 5.78 -5.60 7.04
C ILE A 142 4.95 -6.01 8.26
N ALA A 143 4.24 -5.08 8.89
CA ALA A 143 3.42 -5.37 10.06
C ALA A 143 2.29 -6.37 9.75
N HIS A 144 1.62 -6.24 8.61
CA HIS A 144 0.63 -7.24 8.17
C HIS A 144 1.28 -8.58 7.80
N LEU A 145 2.41 -8.58 7.07
CA LEU A 145 3.10 -9.81 6.68
C LEU A 145 3.66 -10.59 7.87
N ARG A 146 4.00 -9.92 8.97
CA ARG A 146 4.39 -10.55 10.24
C ARG A 146 3.22 -10.90 11.17
N GLY A 147 1.99 -10.61 10.76
CA GLY A 147 0.79 -10.90 11.55
C GLY A 147 0.59 -9.97 12.76
N ALA A 148 1.28 -8.83 12.83
CA ALA A 148 1.08 -7.85 13.89
C ALA A 148 -0.20 -7.01 13.68
N ILE A 149 -0.71 -6.97 12.45
CA ILE A 149 -1.99 -6.34 12.11
C ILE A 149 -2.82 -7.36 11.33
N GLU A 150 -4.04 -7.60 11.79
CA GLU A 150 -4.98 -8.50 11.11
C GLU A 150 -5.38 -7.97 9.72
N GLU A 151 -5.91 -8.87 8.88
CA GLU A 151 -6.44 -8.49 7.57
C GLU A 151 -7.51 -7.40 7.74
N ASN A 152 -7.41 -6.35 6.93
CA ASN A 152 -8.29 -5.19 6.94
C ASN A 152 -8.27 -4.30 8.20
N ALA A 153 -7.60 -4.67 9.29
CA ALA A 153 -7.51 -3.80 10.46
C ALA A 153 -6.78 -2.48 10.15
N CYS A 154 -7.21 -1.42 10.83
CA CYS A 154 -6.55 -0.12 10.76
C CYS A 154 -5.18 -0.20 11.45
N MET A 155 -4.19 0.51 10.92
CA MET A 155 -2.87 0.58 11.55
C MET A 155 -2.89 1.66 12.64
N GLU A 156 -2.94 1.25 13.89
CA GLU A 156 -2.72 2.12 15.05
C GLU A 156 -1.22 2.13 15.40
N HIS A 157 -0.57 3.27 15.22
CA HIS A 157 0.89 3.37 15.30
C HIS A 157 1.47 2.88 16.64
N PHE A 158 0.77 3.17 17.74
CA PHE A 158 1.25 2.86 19.09
C PHE A 158 0.98 1.41 19.52
N ASP A 159 0.13 0.68 18.80
CA ASP A 159 -0.23 -0.69 19.13
C ASP A 159 0.73 -1.71 18.50
N LEU A 160 1.65 -1.25 17.65
CA LEU A 160 2.64 -2.10 17.02
C LEU A 160 3.82 -2.43 17.96
N PRO A 161 4.39 -3.65 17.84
CA PRO A 161 5.68 -3.96 18.43
C PRO A 161 6.73 -2.90 18.08
N GLU A 162 7.60 -2.58 19.03
CA GLU A 162 8.60 -1.52 18.87
C GLU A 162 9.48 -1.72 17.62
N ASP A 163 9.83 -2.97 17.30
CA ASP A 163 10.65 -3.30 16.14
C ASP A 163 9.91 -3.19 14.78
N LEU A 164 8.64 -2.78 14.79
CA LEU A 164 7.78 -2.52 13.63
C LEU A 164 7.31 -1.08 13.53
N ARG A 165 7.67 -0.24 14.49
CA ARG A 165 7.24 1.16 14.52
C ARG A 165 8.18 2.08 13.74
N VAL A 166 7.60 3.11 13.15
CA VAL A 166 8.33 4.13 12.36
C VAL A 166 9.36 4.90 13.18
N ASP A 167 9.13 5.07 14.48
CA ASP A 167 10.02 5.77 15.41
C ASP A 167 11.17 4.89 15.93
N SER A 168 11.16 3.59 15.63
CA SER A 168 12.25 2.68 15.95
C SER A 168 13.37 2.77 14.92
N SER A 169 14.59 3.08 15.40
CA SER A 169 15.78 3.14 14.57
C SER A 169 16.12 1.80 13.91
N VAL A 170 15.85 0.69 14.61
CA VAL A 170 16.05 -0.68 14.10
C VAL A 170 15.07 -0.97 12.96
N ALA A 171 13.80 -0.63 13.15
CA ALA A 171 12.78 -0.81 12.11
C ALA A 171 13.08 0.07 10.89
N LEU A 172 13.51 1.31 11.09
CA LEU A 172 13.89 2.23 10.03
C LEU A 172 15.09 1.73 9.22
N ASP A 173 16.15 1.25 9.87
CA ASP A 173 17.31 0.66 9.18
C ASP A 173 16.92 -0.55 8.34
N ARG A 174 16.05 -1.41 8.89
CA ARG A 174 15.50 -2.57 8.19
C ARG A 174 14.70 -2.16 6.94
N VAL A 175 13.80 -1.19 7.06
CA VAL A 175 13.03 -0.62 5.94
C VAL A 175 13.94 -0.04 4.86
N ASN A 176 14.97 0.70 5.26
CA ASN A 176 15.93 1.27 4.32
C ASN A 176 16.72 0.18 3.58
N LYS A 177 17.20 -0.84 4.30
CA LYS A 177 17.93 -1.97 3.70
C LYS A 177 17.10 -2.69 2.66
N VAL A 178 15.85 -3.04 2.98
CA VAL A 178 14.99 -3.74 2.03
C VAL A 178 14.61 -2.87 0.82
N ALA A 179 14.38 -1.56 1.03
CA ALA A 179 14.12 -0.64 -0.06
C ALA A 179 15.28 -0.55 -1.06
N HIS A 180 16.53 -0.52 -0.56
CA HIS A 180 17.72 -0.54 -1.41
C HIS A 180 17.94 -1.89 -2.09
N SER A 181 17.72 -3.00 -1.38
CA SER A 181 17.83 -4.35 -1.95
C SER A 181 16.87 -4.53 -3.13
N MET A 182 15.61 -4.13 -2.97
CA MET A 182 14.63 -4.21 -4.06
C MET A 182 15.00 -3.26 -5.22
N GLN A 183 15.55 -2.07 -4.92
CA GLN A 183 16.04 -1.20 -5.98
C GLN A 183 17.12 -1.88 -6.83
N LEU A 184 18.02 -2.66 -6.23
CA LEU A 184 19.04 -3.42 -6.96
C LEU A 184 18.41 -4.54 -7.80
N LEU A 185 17.50 -5.33 -7.23
CA LEU A 185 16.77 -6.40 -7.93
C LEU A 185 16.10 -5.87 -9.21
N PHE A 186 15.45 -4.70 -9.11
CA PHE A 186 14.77 -4.07 -10.23
C PHE A 186 15.68 -3.21 -11.11
N LYS A 187 16.96 -3.01 -10.79
CA LYS A 187 17.97 -2.37 -11.66
C LYS A 187 18.71 -3.39 -12.55
N SER A 188 18.82 -4.64 -12.11
CA SER A 188 19.51 -5.70 -12.82
C SER A 188 18.71 -6.35 -13.97
N LYS A 189 17.47 -5.90 -14.21
CA LYS A 189 16.61 -6.26 -15.35
C LYS A 189 16.11 -4.99 -16.02
#